data_AF-A0A081R6N7-F1
#
_entry.id   AF-A0A081R6N7-F1
#
_cell.length_a   1.000
_cell.length_b   1.000
_cell.length_c   1.000
_cell.angle_alpha   90.00
_cell.angle_beta   90.00
_cell.angle_gamma   90.00
#
_symmetry.space_group_name_H-M   'P 1'
#
loop_
_entity.id
_entity.type
_entity.pdbx_description
1 polymer ?
#
loop_
_entity_poly.entity_id
_entity_poly.type
_entity_poly.pdbx_seq_one_letter_code
_entity_poly.pdbx_strand_id
1 'polypeptide(L)'
;MTEELKDVTDSLELVPVTDLEVGFVLKAAEIEIQGKEVLEQALAAYQKKYAGYIVTEETLSDDTKVKDELGRVQRQIEQELKNQLKDYSSPLDEVKAWVNTVLDPIKTLQTNIKDQIKEFEERATEARKETVREAFESAIADSGVDLDIKLFAIYFDDLSKKKCFMADNVRINQATSKMIADLVAEEATKKQQREAGLIQITEAAAKAGFGPVVYIRLYEGGANLEDILQAILDDKDLADKAKAEEELKKRIKEMTAIAEDNNLAPQKYVDMLKEGKPVLDVINVLHADAAEMRQAQAEAERNTQNQSYTQNQPEFEPETISEGNYTPEQKTSQKSENMASDDVAKKHGYRYQNMEIIFPEKNMRQVKEQFKTISQELGIIVRVMPGAESKAERVEME
;
A
#
# COMPACT_ATOMS: atom_id res chain seq x y z
N MET A 1 -23.04 -0.28 -35.15
CA MET A 1 -23.14 0.66 -36.28
C MET A 1 -21.77 0.72 -36.91
N THR A 2 -21.60 0.17 -38.11
CA THR A 2 -20.40 0.31 -38.91
C THR A 2 -20.39 1.72 -39.46
N GLU A 3 -19.56 2.61 -38.91
CA GLU A 3 -19.26 3.88 -39.56
C GLU A 3 -18.54 3.56 -40.87
N GLU A 4 -19.20 3.86 -41.99
CA GLU A 4 -18.58 3.80 -43.31
C GLU A 4 -17.44 4.82 -43.33
N LEU A 5 -16.20 4.33 -43.29
CA LEU A 5 -15.01 5.12 -43.56
C LEU A 5 -15.16 5.69 -44.97
N LYS A 6 -15.32 7.01 -45.06
CA LYS A 6 -15.37 7.72 -46.34
C LYS A 6 -13.99 7.61 -46.99
N ASP A 7 -13.89 6.81 -48.04
CA ASP A 7 -12.68 6.69 -48.84
C ASP A 7 -12.41 8.03 -49.55
N VAL A 8 -11.39 8.75 -49.08
CA VAL A 8 -10.95 10.03 -49.65
C VAL A 8 -9.99 9.85 -50.83
N THR A 9 -9.71 8.60 -51.25
CA THR A 9 -8.94 8.32 -52.48
C THR A 9 -9.79 8.31 -53.74
N ASP A 10 -11.11 8.49 -53.61
CA ASP A 10 -12.01 8.57 -54.74
C ASP A 10 -11.73 9.85 -55.57
N SER A 11 -11.62 9.65 -56.88
CA SER A 11 -10.78 10.42 -57.81
C SER A 11 -11.32 11.82 -58.16
N LEU A 12 -11.25 12.76 -57.21
CA LEU A 12 -11.20 14.18 -57.53
C LEU A 12 -9.75 14.59 -57.76
N GLU A 13 -9.42 15.11 -58.94
CA GLU A 13 -8.15 15.80 -59.17
C GLU A 13 -8.11 17.05 -58.27
N LEU A 14 -7.53 16.88 -57.08
CA LEU A 14 -7.31 17.99 -56.15
C LEU A 14 -6.05 18.74 -56.56
N VAL A 15 -6.14 20.07 -56.64
CA VAL A 15 -4.96 20.93 -56.73
C VAL A 15 -4.11 20.70 -55.46
N PRO A 16 -2.82 20.37 -55.58
CA PRO A 16 -1.95 20.22 -54.42
C PRO A 16 -1.95 21.49 -53.57
N VAL A 17 -2.01 21.35 -52.24
CA VAL A 17 -1.99 22.51 -51.33
C VAL A 17 -0.73 23.36 -51.51
N THR A 18 0.38 22.75 -51.97
CA THR A 18 1.64 23.43 -52.30
C THR A 18 1.54 24.41 -53.47
N ASP A 19 0.51 24.25 -54.32
CA ASP A 19 0.35 25.00 -55.56
C ASP A 19 -0.71 26.11 -55.41
N LEU A 20 -1.32 26.23 -54.22
CA LEU A 20 -2.29 27.28 -53.89
C LEU A 20 -1.56 28.56 -53.43
N GLU A 21 -1.14 29.40 -54.38
CA GLU A 21 -0.68 30.77 -54.08
C GLU A 21 -1.84 31.77 -54.11
N VAL A 22 -2.09 32.43 -52.98
CA VAL A 22 -3.07 33.53 -52.86
C VAL A 22 -2.35 34.81 -52.50
N GLY A 23 -2.39 35.81 -53.39
CA GLY A 23 -1.80 37.13 -53.19
C GLY A 23 -2.82 38.25 -53.31
N PHE A 24 -2.60 39.34 -52.58
CA PHE A 24 -3.43 40.55 -52.65
C PHE A 24 -2.63 41.67 -53.33
N VAL A 25 -3.22 42.33 -54.33
CA VAL A 25 -2.65 43.52 -54.97
C VAL A 25 -3.53 44.71 -54.63
N LEU A 26 -3.00 45.69 -53.90
CA LEU A 26 -3.69 46.96 -53.63
C LEU A 26 -3.36 47.98 -54.72
N LYS A 27 -4.39 48.63 -55.26
CA LYS A 27 -4.25 49.83 -56.10
C LYS A 27 -4.68 51.04 -55.25
N ALA A 28 -3.80 52.02 -55.10
CA ALA A 28 -4.14 53.27 -54.41
C ALA A 28 -5.19 54.04 -55.22
N ALA A 29 -6.22 54.58 -54.56
CA ALA A 29 -7.14 55.52 -55.22
C ALA A 29 -6.64 56.95 -55.02
N GLU A 30 -6.60 57.73 -56.10
CA GLU A 30 -6.34 59.16 -56.06
C GLU A 30 -7.67 59.92 -55.88
N ILE A 31 -7.74 60.87 -54.94
CA ILE A 31 -8.92 61.71 -54.71
C ILE A 31 -8.62 63.12 -55.19
N GLU A 32 -9.34 63.58 -56.22
CA GLU A 32 -9.30 64.95 -56.72
C GLU A 32 -10.47 65.77 -56.14
N ILE A 33 -10.18 66.91 -55.50
CA ILE A 33 -11.21 67.81 -54.97
C ILE A 33 -11.55 68.86 -56.03
N GLN A 34 -12.67 68.67 -56.74
CA GLN A 34 -13.14 69.63 -57.73
C GLN A 34 -13.52 70.96 -57.08
N GLY A 35 -13.11 72.08 -57.69
CA GLY A 35 -13.43 73.43 -57.20
C GLY A 35 -12.69 73.86 -55.93
N LYS A 36 -11.68 73.09 -55.48
CA LYS A 36 -10.88 73.38 -54.29
C LYS A 36 -10.33 74.81 -54.28
N GLU A 37 -9.63 75.20 -55.35
CA GLU A 37 -8.99 76.52 -55.43
C GLU A 37 -10.02 77.65 -55.39
N VAL A 38 -11.15 77.48 -56.08
CA VAL A 38 -12.24 78.46 -56.12
C VAL A 38 -12.88 78.61 -54.74
N LEU A 39 -13.12 77.49 -54.04
CA LEU A 39 -13.65 77.48 -52.69
C LEU A 39 -12.69 78.14 -51.69
N GLU A 40 -11.41 77.80 -51.73
CA GLU A 40 -10.38 78.38 -50.86
C GLU A 40 -10.26 79.89 -51.07
N GLN A 41 -10.27 80.35 -52.32
CA GLN A 41 -10.26 81.78 -52.66
C GLN A 41 -11.53 82.49 -52.18
N ALA A 42 -12.71 81.90 -52.39
CA ALA A 42 -13.97 82.46 -51.91
C ALA A 42 -14.01 82.57 -50.39
N LEU A 43 -13.58 81.52 -49.67
CA LEU A 43 -13.50 81.52 -48.21
C LEU A 43 -12.53 82.60 -47.70
N ALA A 44 -11.38 82.79 -48.33
CA ALA A 44 -10.46 83.87 -47.98
C ALA A 44 -11.09 85.26 -48.15
N ALA A 45 -11.88 85.47 -49.21
CA ALA A 45 -12.61 86.71 -49.43
C ALA A 45 -13.70 86.94 -48.37
N TYR A 46 -14.47 85.90 -48.02
CA TYR A 46 -15.47 85.95 -46.94
C TYR A 46 -14.82 86.25 -45.58
N GLN A 47 -13.70 85.59 -45.25
CA GLN A 47 -12.95 85.85 -44.03
C GLN A 47 -12.51 87.31 -43.94
N LYS A 48 -12.02 87.90 -45.04
CA LYS A 48 -11.63 89.32 -45.08
C LYS A 48 -12.81 90.26 -44.93
N LYS A 49 -13.95 89.95 -45.58
CA LYS A 49 -15.17 90.78 -45.54
C LYS A 49 -15.78 90.83 -44.14
N TYR A 50 -15.80 89.70 -43.44
CA TYR A 50 -16.41 89.57 -42.12
C TYR A 50 -15.42 89.76 -40.95
N ALA A 51 -14.15 90.05 -41.23
CA ALA A 51 -13.16 90.34 -40.19
C ALA A 51 -13.53 91.61 -39.42
N GLY A 52 -13.81 91.50 -38.12
CA GLY A 52 -14.20 92.62 -37.26
C GLY A 52 -15.61 93.17 -37.53
N TYR A 53 -16.42 92.48 -38.35
CA TYR A 53 -17.80 92.87 -38.65
C TYR A 53 -18.72 92.57 -37.46
N ILE A 54 -19.65 93.50 -37.15
CA ILE A 54 -20.68 93.35 -36.13
C ILE A 54 -22.04 93.39 -36.79
N VAL A 55 -22.83 92.34 -36.60
CA VAL A 55 -24.21 92.24 -37.12
C VAL A 55 -25.10 93.30 -36.47
N THR A 56 -25.90 94.01 -37.27
CA THR A 56 -26.90 94.98 -36.78
C THR A 56 -28.31 94.46 -37.04
N GLU A 57 -29.33 95.12 -36.45
CA GLU A 57 -30.73 94.72 -36.63
C GLU A 57 -31.18 94.80 -38.10
N GLU A 58 -30.66 95.77 -38.85
CA GLU A 58 -30.95 95.96 -40.28
C GLU A 58 -30.30 94.88 -41.17
N THR A 59 -29.13 94.34 -40.80
CA THR A 59 -28.39 93.34 -41.60
C THR A 59 -28.67 91.90 -41.20
N LEU A 60 -29.32 91.68 -40.05
CA LEU A 60 -29.55 90.36 -39.46
C LEU A 60 -30.15 89.33 -40.44
N SER A 61 -31.11 89.76 -41.26
CA SER A 61 -31.74 88.89 -42.26
C SER A 61 -30.72 88.37 -43.28
N ASP A 62 -29.90 89.25 -43.84
CA ASP A 62 -28.95 88.88 -44.89
C ASP A 62 -27.73 88.15 -44.32
N ASP A 63 -27.29 88.50 -43.11
CA ASP A 63 -26.24 87.76 -42.39
C ASP A 63 -26.67 86.33 -42.04
N THR A 64 -27.95 86.14 -41.70
CA THR A 64 -28.52 84.80 -41.46
C THR A 64 -28.50 83.96 -42.75
N LYS A 65 -28.84 84.55 -43.91
CA LYS A 65 -28.75 83.84 -45.20
C LYS A 65 -27.32 83.42 -45.52
N VAL A 66 -26.34 84.33 -45.35
CA VAL A 66 -24.93 84.02 -45.61
C VAL A 66 -24.42 82.91 -44.68
N LYS A 67 -24.78 82.95 -43.39
CA LYS A 67 -24.46 81.88 -42.42
C LYS A 67 -25.05 80.54 -42.87
N ASP A 68 -26.32 80.52 -43.28
CA ASP A 68 -26.99 79.30 -43.71
C ASP A 68 -26.39 78.75 -45.01
N GLU A 69 -25.99 79.61 -45.95
CA GLU A 69 -25.29 79.23 -47.18
C GLU A 69 -23.91 78.62 -46.89
N LEU A 70 -23.10 79.24 -46.02
CA LEU A 70 -21.83 78.67 -45.57
C LEU A 70 -22.04 77.33 -44.85
N GLY A 71 -23.08 77.23 -44.02
CA GLY A 71 -23.46 75.99 -43.35
C GLY A 71 -23.90 74.87 -44.32
N ARG A 72 -24.53 75.21 -45.45
CA ARG A 72 -24.85 74.25 -46.52
C ARG A 72 -23.57 73.76 -47.21
N VAL A 73 -22.65 74.66 -47.54
CA VAL A 73 -21.35 74.31 -48.16
C VAL A 73 -20.54 73.39 -47.22
N GLN A 74 -20.48 73.69 -45.92
CA GLN A 74 -19.81 72.83 -44.93
C GLN A 74 -20.39 71.42 -44.94
N ARG A 75 -21.72 71.28 -44.81
CA ARG A 75 -22.39 69.97 -44.81
C ARG A 75 -22.17 69.21 -46.11
N GLN A 76 -22.12 69.90 -47.25
CA GLN A 76 -21.86 69.28 -48.54
C GLN A 76 -20.45 68.68 -48.58
N ILE A 77 -19.41 69.41 -48.13
CA ILE A 77 -18.03 68.90 -48.07
C ILE A 77 -17.93 67.70 -47.15
N GLU A 78 -18.51 67.79 -45.95
CA GLU A 78 -18.50 66.69 -44.97
C GLU A 78 -19.22 65.45 -45.51
N GLN A 79 -20.34 65.63 -46.20
CA GLN A 79 -21.11 64.53 -46.78
C GLN A 79 -20.41 63.88 -47.97
N GLU A 80 -19.80 64.68 -48.86
CA GLU A 80 -19.02 64.16 -49.99
C GLU A 80 -17.80 63.39 -49.51
N LEU A 81 -17.04 63.93 -48.55
CA LEU A 81 -15.90 63.22 -47.95
C LEU A 81 -16.34 61.89 -47.32
N LYS A 82 -17.46 61.90 -46.59
CA LYS A 82 -18.02 60.70 -45.98
C LYS A 82 -18.43 59.66 -47.01
N ASN A 83 -19.06 60.08 -48.12
CA ASN A 83 -19.44 59.19 -49.21
C ASN A 83 -18.22 58.58 -49.89
N GLN A 84 -17.24 59.41 -50.27
CA GLN A 84 -15.99 58.95 -50.91
C GLN A 84 -15.20 58.01 -50.00
N LEU A 85 -15.11 58.30 -48.70
CA LEU A 85 -14.42 57.42 -47.74
C LEU A 85 -15.11 56.06 -47.59
N LYS A 86 -16.45 56.05 -47.58
CA LYS A 86 -17.24 54.81 -47.53
C LYS A 86 -17.02 53.96 -48.78
N ASP A 87 -17.06 54.58 -49.95
CA ASP A 87 -16.85 53.88 -51.23
C ASP A 87 -15.40 53.40 -51.37
N TYR A 88 -14.44 54.16 -50.84
CA TYR A 88 -13.03 53.76 -50.77
C TYR A 88 -12.79 52.59 -49.81
N SER A 89 -13.49 52.52 -48.67
CA SER A 89 -13.33 51.44 -47.69
C SER A 89 -14.13 50.18 -48.01
N SER A 90 -15.22 50.27 -48.79
CA SER A 90 -16.10 49.13 -49.11
C SER A 90 -15.37 47.94 -49.74
N PRO A 91 -14.52 48.11 -50.77
CA PRO A 91 -13.78 46.99 -51.36
C PRO A 91 -12.88 46.26 -50.36
N LEU A 92 -12.32 46.99 -49.39
CA LEU A 92 -11.50 46.39 -48.34
C LEU A 92 -12.36 45.55 -47.38
N ASP A 93 -13.55 46.03 -47.03
CA ASP A 93 -14.47 45.29 -46.16
C ASP A 93 -15.07 44.05 -46.86
N GLU A 94 -15.32 44.13 -48.17
CA GLU A 94 -15.69 42.99 -49.01
C GLU A 94 -14.59 41.92 -49.07
N VAL A 95 -13.33 42.33 -49.26
CA VAL A 95 -12.19 41.42 -49.21
C VAL A 95 -12.05 40.76 -47.84
N LYS A 96 -12.18 41.51 -46.73
CA LYS A 96 -12.19 40.92 -45.38
C LYS A 96 -13.31 39.89 -45.20
N ALA A 97 -14.52 40.21 -45.67
CA ALA A 97 -15.67 39.31 -45.59
C ALA A 97 -15.43 38.02 -46.40
N TRP A 98 -14.90 38.14 -47.62
CA TRP A 98 -14.53 37.00 -48.45
C TRP A 98 -13.42 36.16 -47.80
N VAL A 99 -12.36 36.79 -47.28
CA VAL A 99 -11.27 36.09 -46.55
C VAL A 99 -11.83 35.29 -45.39
N ASN A 100 -12.71 35.88 -44.57
CA ASN A 100 -13.33 35.16 -43.47
C ASN A 100 -14.17 33.97 -43.97
N THR A 101 -14.95 34.17 -45.04
CA THR A 101 -15.77 33.13 -45.66
C THR A 101 -14.94 31.95 -46.18
N VAL A 102 -13.73 32.20 -46.70
CA VAL A 102 -12.81 31.16 -47.19
C VAL A 102 -12.03 30.49 -46.06
N LEU A 103 -11.63 31.24 -45.03
CA LEU A 103 -10.85 30.70 -43.90
C LEU A 103 -11.66 29.78 -43.01
N ASP A 104 -12.97 30.00 -42.85
CA ASP A 104 -13.80 29.20 -41.94
C ASP A 104 -13.92 27.72 -42.37
N PRO A 105 -14.20 27.38 -43.64
CA PRO A 105 -14.13 26.01 -44.14
C PRO A 105 -12.73 25.38 -43.98
N ILE A 106 -11.66 26.15 -44.22
CA ILE A 106 -10.28 25.65 -44.07
C ILE A 106 -10.01 25.25 -42.62
N LYS A 107 -10.34 26.12 -41.65
CA LYS A 107 -10.19 25.82 -40.21
C LYS A 107 -11.01 24.61 -39.81
N THR A 108 -12.25 24.51 -40.30
CA THR A 108 -13.14 23.38 -40.02
C THR A 108 -12.53 22.07 -40.52
N LEU A 109 -12.01 22.08 -41.76
CA LEU A 109 -11.34 20.92 -42.35
C LEU A 109 -10.06 20.55 -41.59
N GLN A 110 -9.24 21.54 -41.21
CA GLN A 110 -8.04 21.32 -40.39
C GLN A 110 -8.34 20.66 -39.06
N THR A 111 -9.36 21.14 -38.33
CA THR A 111 -9.80 20.54 -37.07
C THR A 111 -10.29 19.11 -37.29
N ASN A 112 -11.14 18.88 -38.30
CA ASN A 112 -11.68 17.56 -38.58
C ASN A 112 -10.57 16.54 -38.94
N ILE A 113 -9.61 16.92 -39.80
CA ILE A 113 -8.46 16.08 -40.14
C ILE A 113 -7.61 15.80 -38.89
N LYS A 114 -7.35 16.80 -38.06
CA LYS A 114 -6.59 16.64 -36.81
C LYS A 114 -7.27 15.64 -35.87
N ASP A 115 -8.59 15.74 -35.70
CA ASP A 115 -9.35 14.85 -34.83
C ASP A 115 -9.35 13.41 -35.39
N GLN A 116 -9.54 13.23 -36.70
CA GLN A 116 -9.44 11.91 -37.34
C GLN A 116 -8.04 11.29 -37.21
N ILE A 117 -6.96 12.09 -37.36
CA ILE A 117 -5.59 11.61 -37.14
C ILE A 117 -5.42 11.14 -35.71
N LYS A 118 -5.91 11.92 -34.73
CA LYS A 118 -5.84 11.56 -33.31
C LYS A 118 -6.58 10.26 -33.02
N GLU A 119 -7.81 10.12 -33.50
CA GLU A 119 -8.60 8.88 -33.34
C GLU A 119 -7.91 7.67 -33.97
N PHE A 120 -7.30 7.85 -35.15
CA PHE A 120 -6.54 6.79 -35.79
C PHE A 120 -5.31 6.37 -34.96
N GLU A 121 -4.55 7.33 -34.43
CA GLU A 121 -3.38 7.06 -33.59
C GLU A 121 -3.75 6.39 -32.25
N GLU A 122 -4.86 6.79 -31.64
CA GLU A 122 -5.41 6.17 -30.43
C GLU A 122 -5.84 4.72 -30.72
N ARG A 123 -6.61 4.49 -31.79
CA ARG A 123 -7.02 3.14 -32.22
C ARG A 123 -5.81 2.24 -32.52
N ALA A 124 -4.80 2.77 -33.20
CA ALA A 124 -3.57 2.04 -33.48
C ALA A 124 -2.77 1.72 -32.20
N THR A 125 -2.84 2.57 -31.18
CA THR A 125 -2.18 2.33 -29.89
C THR A 125 -2.91 1.27 -29.07
N GLU A 126 -4.24 1.33 -29.01
CA GLU A 126 -5.04 0.31 -28.34
C GLU A 126 -4.91 -1.06 -29.03
N ALA A 127 -4.87 -1.11 -30.37
CA ALA A 127 -4.57 -2.35 -31.09
C ALA A 127 -3.20 -2.94 -30.72
N ARG A 128 -2.17 -2.10 -30.54
CA ARG A 128 -0.86 -2.55 -30.06
C ARG A 128 -0.90 -3.06 -28.62
N LYS A 129 -1.64 -2.40 -27.71
CA LYS A 129 -1.82 -2.89 -26.34
C LYS A 129 -2.50 -4.25 -26.33
N GLU A 130 -3.49 -4.46 -27.20
CA GLU A 130 -4.17 -5.73 -27.34
C GLU A 130 -3.21 -6.83 -27.82
N THR A 131 -2.36 -6.56 -28.81
CA THR A 131 -1.33 -7.52 -29.22
C THR A 131 -0.34 -7.84 -28.10
N VAL A 132 0.04 -6.84 -27.29
CA VAL A 132 0.89 -7.08 -26.10
C VAL A 132 0.18 -7.96 -25.08
N ARG A 133 -1.11 -7.71 -24.82
CA ARG A 133 -1.95 -8.51 -23.93
C ARG A 133 -2.01 -9.96 -24.40
N GLU A 134 -2.31 -10.19 -25.68
CA GLU A 134 -2.33 -11.53 -26.30
C GLU A 134 -0.98 -12.23 -26.19
N ALA A 135 0.13 -11.50 -26.35
CA ALA A 135 1.47 -12.08 -26.20
C ALA A 135 1.79 -12.49 -24.76
N PHE A 136 1.36 -11.71 -23.76
CA PHE A 136 1.42 -12.14 -22.36
C PHE A 136 0.55 -13.36 -22.11
N GLU A 137 -0.68 -13.40 -22.63
CA GLU A 137 -1.56 -14.56 -22.47
C GLU A 137 -0.98 -15.83 -23.09
N SER A 138 -0.38 -15.72 -24.28
CA SER A 138 0.34 -16.84 -24.90
C SER A 138 1.51 -17.30 -24.03
N ALA A 139 2.33 -16.36 -23.53
CA ALA A 139 3.46 -16.71 -22.68
C ALA A 139 3.00 -17.34 -21.35
N ILE A 140 1.89 -16.87 -20.76
CA ILE A 140 1.28 -17.46 -19.56
C ILE A 140 0.82 -18.88 -19.86
N ALA A 141 0.12 -19.10 -20.97
CA ALA A 141 -0.33 -20.42 -21.40
C ALA A 141 0.87 -21.38 -21.59
N ASP A 142 1.95 -20.90 -22.23
CA ASP A 142 3.18 -21.67 -22.45
C ASP A 142 3.92 -22.00 -21.14
N SER A 143 3.80 -21.16 -20.11
CA SER A 143 4.41 -21.40 -18.79
C SER A 143 3.78 -22.58 -18.05
N GLY A 144 2.53 -22.95 -18.38
CA GLY A 144 1.76 -23.99 -17.68
C GLY A 144 1.33 -23.61 -16.26
N VAL A 145 1.58 -22.38 -15.83
CA VAL A 145 1.18 -21.84 -14.52
C VAL A 145 0.01 -20.89 -14.70
N ASP A 146 -1.02 -21.05 -13.88
CA ASP A 146 -2.17 -20.15 -13.87
C ASP A 146 -1.76 -18.76 -13.31
N LEU A 147 -1.50 -17.79 -14.18
CA LEU A 147 -1.16 -16.42 -13.79
C LEU A 147 -2.25 -15.46 -14.26
N ASP A 148 -2.66 -14.54 -13.39
CA ASP A 148 -3.62 -13.48 -13.76
C ASP A 148 -2.91 -12.45 -14.65
N ILE A 149 -3.43 -12.24 -15.86
CA ILE A 149 -2.94 -11.24 -16.82
C ILE A 149 -2.81 -9.83 -16.23
N LYS A 150 -3.60 -9.51 -15.20
CA LYS A 150 -3.55 -8.21 -14.49
C LYS A 150 -2.22 -7.95 -13.80
N LEU A 151 -1.44 -8.97 -13.44
CA LEU A 151 -0.08 -8.78 -12.91
C LEU A 151 0.81 -8.02 -13.90
N PHE A 152 0.53 -8.15 -15.19
CA PHE A 152 1.36 -7.58 -16.26
C PHE A 152 0.81 -6.29 -16.84
N ALA A 153 -0.36 -5.82 -16.39
CA ALA A 153 -1.02 -4.62 -16.92
C ALA A 153 -0.13 -3.37 -16.86
N ILE A 154 0.78 -3.29 -15.87
CA ILE A 154 1.74 -2.19 -15.72
C ILE A 154 2.70 -2.06 -16.92
N TYR A 155 2.88 -3.12 -17.71
CA TYR A 155 3.80 -3.14 -18.85
C TYR A 155 3.11 -2.79 -20.18
N PHE A 156 1.78 -2.78 -20.25
CA PHE A 156 1.06 -2.69 -21.52
C PHE A 156 1.32 -1.37 -22.24
N ASP A 157 1.28 -0.25 -21.52
CA ASP A 157 1.55 1.07 -22.10
C ASP A 157 2.98 1.17 -22.65
N ASP A 158 3.97 0.68 -21.89
CA ASP A 158 5.37 0.76 -22.27
C ASP A 158 5.73 -0.16 -23.44
N LEU A 159 5.16 -1.37 -23.46
CA LEU A 159 5.39 -2.35 -24.52
C LEU A 159 4.53 -2.10 -25.76
N SER A 160 3.50 -1.23 -25.69
CA SER A 160 2.70 -0.80 -26.85
C SER A 160 3.39 0.26 -27.74
N LYS A 161 4.58 0.72 -27.37
CA LYS A 161 5.35 1.73 -28.13
C LYS A 161 5.84 1.14 -29.46
N LYS A 162 5.82 1.93 -30.55
CA LYS A 162 6.24 1.50 -31.91
C LYS A 162 7.58 0.74 -31.95
N LYS A 163 8.55 1.13 -31.11
CA LYS A 163 9.87 0.47 -31.01
C LYS A 163 9.82 -1.01 -30.55
N CYS A 164 8.74 -1.45 -29.91
CA CYS A 164 8.52 -2.80 -29.41
C CYS A 164 7.93 -3.73 -30.49
N PHE A 165 7.58 -3.17 -31.64
CA PHE A 165 7.00 -3.88 -32.77
C PHE A 165 8.00 -3.97 -33.92
N MET A 166 7.69 -4.82 -34.88
CA MET A 166 8.35 -4.86 -36.18
C MET A 166 7.98 -3.61 -37.01
N ALA A 167 8.57 -3.48 -38.20
CA ALA A 167 8.32 -2.34 -39.08
C ALA A 167 6.83 -2.18 -39.49
N ASP A 168 6.05 -3.26 -39.43
CA ASP A 168 4.60 -3.22 -39.68
C ASP A 168 3.78 -2.63 -38.53
N ASN A 169 4.39 -2.38 -37.35
CA ASN A 169 3.72 -1.91 -36.13
C ASN A 169 2.59 -2.82 -35.62
N VAL A 170 2.54 -4.08 -36.07
CA VAL A 170 1.51 -5.05 -35.69
C VAL A 170 2.14 -6.22 -34.95
N ARG A 171 3.25 -6.79 -35.46
CA ARG A 171 3.90 -7.93 -34.81
C ARG A 171 4.90 -7.46 -33.77
N ILE A 172 4.91 -8.08 -32.59
CA ILE A 172 5.90 -7.82 -31.55
C ILE A 172 7.28 -8.28 -32.04
N ASN A 173 8.32 -7.49 -31.75
CA ASN A 173 9.68 -7.86 -32.13
C ASN A 173 10.29 -8.90 -31.16
N GLN A 174 11.39 -9.52 -31.56
CA GLN A 174 12.01 -10.60 -30.80
C GLN A 174 12.48 -10.17 -29.39
N ALA A 175 12.99 -8.94 -29.24
CA ALA A 175 13.48 -8.45 -27.95
C ALA A 175 12.34 -8.26 -26.95
N THR A 176 11.22 -7.70 -27.39
CA THR A 176 10.02 -7.55 -26.58
C THR A 176 9.37 -8.89 -26.29
N SER A 177 9.29 -9.80 -27.26
CA SER A 177 8.79 -11.17 -27.04
C SER A 177 9.60 -11.91 -25.97
N LYS A 178 10.94 -11.79 -26.00
CA LYS A 178 11.80 -12.35 -24.95
C LYS A 178 11.53 -11.70 -23.60
N MET A 179 11.42 -10.39 -23.54
CA MET A 179 11.13 -9.68 -22.28
C MET A 179 9.80 -10.11 -21.67
N ILE A 180 8.76 -10.29 -22.49
CA ILE A 180 7.46 -10.82 -22.04
C ILE A 180 7.63 -12.23 -21.45
N ALA A 181 8.33 -13.12 -22.15
CA ALA A 181 8.59 -14.48 -21.67
C ALA A 181 9.37 -14.49 -20.35
N ASP A 182 10.40 -13.66 -20.21
CA ASP A 182 11.22 -13.54 -19.00
C ASP A 182 10.37 -13.05 -17.80
N LEU A 183 9.51 -12.04 -18.01
CA LEU A 183 8.60 -11.53 -16.98
C LEU A 183 7.59 -12.59 -16.52
N VAL A 184 7.02 -13.35 -17.46
CA VAL A 184 6.09 -14.43 -17.14
C VAL A 184 6.79 -15.56 -16.40
N ALA A 185 8.00 -15.94 -16.83
CA ALA A 185 8.79 -16.99 -16.18
C ALA A 185 9.17 -16.63 -14.73
N GLU A 186 9.48 -15.35 -14.47
CA GLU A 186 9.76 -14.85 -13.12
C GLU A 186 8.54 -15.02 -12.20
N GLU A 187 7.35 -14.57 -12.63
CA GLU A 187 6.13 -14.70 -11.84
C GLU A 187 5.67 -16.15 -11.69
N ALA A 188 5.84 -16.97 -12.74
CA ALA A 188 5.58 -18.41 -12.68
C ALA A 188 6.45 -19.10 -11.61
N THR A 189 7.75 -18.75 -11.57
CA THR A 189 8.69 -19.28 -10.59
C THR A 189 8.29 -18.89 -9.16
N LYS A 190 7.89 -17.63 -8.93
CA LYS A 190 7.42 -17.16 -7.62
C LYS A 190 6.19 -17.93 -7.15
N LYS A 191 5.21 -18.14 -8.03
CA LYS A 191 3.99 -18.90 -7.70
C LYS A 191 4.31 -20.37 -7.38
N GLN A 192 5.12 -21.03 -8.20
CA GLN A 192 5.55 -22.41 -7.95
C GLN A 192 6.32 -22.56 -6.64
N GLN A 193 7.23 -21.63 -6.32
CA GLN A 193 7.97 -21.65 -5.06
C GLN A 193 7.02 -21.50 -3.85
N ARG A 194 6.03 -20.61 -3.95
CA ARG A 194 5.01 -20.45 -2.91
C ARG A 194 4.19 -21.72 -2.72
N GLU A 195 3.71 -22.32 -3.80
CA GLU A 195 2.94 -23.58 -3.75
C GLU A 195 3.77 -24.74 -3.19
N ALA A 196 5.02 -24.87 -3.62
CA ALA A 196 5.95 -25.87 -3.09
C ALA A 196 6.23 -25.67 -1.59
N GLY A 197 6.36 -24.42 -1.14
CA GLY A 197 6.50 -24.09 0.28
C GLY A 197 5.28 -24.49 1.10
N LEU A 198 4.07 -24.23 0.59
CA LEU A 198 2.82 -24.64 1.24
C LEU A 198 2.71 -26.17 1.38
N ILE A 199 3.13 -26.91 0.36
CA ILE A 199 3.17 -28.39 0.41
C ILE A 199 4.16 -28.85 1.48
N GLN A 200 5.38 -28.31 1.49
CA GLN A 200 6.41 -28.68 2.47
C GLN A 200 5.95 -28.40 3.91
N ILE A 201 5.34 -27.25 4.16
CA ILE A 201 4.76 -26.91 5.47
C ILE A 201 3.67 -27.90 5.85
N THR A 202 2.78 -28.22 4.91
CA THR A 202 1.68 -29.16 5.14
C THR A 202 2.19 -30.56 5.51
N GLU A 203 3.16 -31.07 4.77
CA GLU A 203 3.78 -32.37 5.04
C GLU A 203 4.57 -32.38 6.36
N ALA A 204 5.34 -31.33 6.63
CA ALA A 204 6.14 -31.22 7.86
C ALA A 204 5.23 -31.17 9.10
N ALA A 205 4.18 -30.34 9.08
CA ALA A 205 3.20 -30.27 10.16
C ALA A 205 2.50 -31.61 10.38
N ALA A 206 2.08 -32.28 9.29
CA ALA A 206 1.45 -33.60 9.38
C ALA A 206 2.39 -34.65 9.99
N LYS A 207 3.67 -34.69 9.58
CA LYS A 207 4.70 -35.59 10.17
C LYS A 207 4.98 -35.27 11.64
N ALA A 208 4.86 -34.00 12.04
CA ALA A 208 4.97 -33.58 13.43
C ALA A 208 3.75 -33.95 14.29
N GLY A 209 2.60 -34.20 13.66
CA GLY A 209 1.32 -34.48 14.34
C GLY A 209 0.48 -33.22 14.57
N PHE A 210 0.76 -32.13 13.85
CA PHE A 210 0.06 -30.85 13.94
C PHE A 210 -0.78 -30.57 12.69
N GLY A 211 -1.77 -29.69 12.83
CA GLY A 211 -2.49 -29.11 11.69
C GLY A 211 -1.67 -27.98 11.06
N PRO A 212 -1.69 -27.82 9.71
CA PRO A 212 -0.79 -26.87 9.03
C PRO A 212 -1.25 -25.41 9.07
N VAL A 213 -2.49 -25.13 9.49
CA VAL A 213 -3.16 -23.83 9.32
C VAL A 213 -2.38 -22.67 9.92
N VAL A 214 -1.81 -22.84 11.11
CA VAL A 214 -1.07 -21.77 11.81
C VAL A 214 0.23 -21.45 11.05
N TYR A 215 0.95 -22.49 10.63
CA TYR A 215 2.21 -22.37 9.90
C TYR A 215 2.00 -21.80 8.49
N ILE A 216 0.95 -22.21 7.78
CA ILE A 216 0.57 -21.64 6.48
C ILE A 216 0.30 -20.15 6.61
N ARG A 217 -0.45 -19.71 7.63
CA ARG A 217 -0.71 -18.28 7.83
C ARG A 217 0.57 -17.47 8.06
N LEU A 218 1.54 -18.02 8.79
CA LEU A 218 2.85 -17.37 8.97
C LEU A 218 3.59 -17.24 7.63
N TYR A 219 3.56 -18.28 6.80
CA TYR A 219 4.18 -18.28 5.48
C TYR A 219 3.55 -17.25 4.55
N GLU A 220 2.23 -17.21 4.50
CA GLU A 220 1.49 -16.21 3.72
C GLU A 220 1.66 -14.79 4.26
N GLY A 221 1.97 -14.65 5.55
CA GLY A 221 2.37 -13.40 6.19
C GLY A 221 3.79 -12.95 5.87
N GLY A 222 4.55 -13.73 5.09
CA GLY A 222 5.90 -13.39 4.62
C GLY A 222 7.03 -13.97 5.48
N ALA A 223 6.74 -14.86 6.42
CA ALA A 223 7.80 -15.58 7.14
C ALA A 223 8.52 -16.56 6.19
N ASN A 224 9.83 -16.74 6.43
CA ASN A 224 10.65 -17.61 5.60
C ASN A 224 10.26 -19.09 5.78
N LEU A 225 10.31 -19.87 4.70
CA LEU A 225 9.98 -21.30 4.72
C LEU A 225 10.84 -22.06 5.72
N GLU A 226 12.16 -21.80 5.76
CA GLU A 226 13.07 -22.48 6.68
C GLU A 226 12.71 -22.23 8.15
N ASP A 227 12.38 -20.98 8.51
CA ASP A 227 12.01 -20.62 9.88
C ASP A 227 10.71 -21.32 10.32
N ILE A 228 9.75 -21.47 9.39
CA ILE A 228 8.50 -22.17 9.67
C ILE A 228 8.71 -23.67 9.83
N LEU A 229 9.54 -24.28 8.97
CA LEU A 229 9.89 -25.69 9.11
C LEU A 229 10.61 -25.96 10.43
N GLN A 230 11.47 -25.03 10.88
CA GLN A 230 12.11 -25.12 12.19
C GLN A 230 11.11 -24.98 13.34
N ALA A 231 10.18 -24.02 13.27
CA ALA A 231 9.14 -23.85 14.28
C ALA A 231 8.28 -25.11 14.46
N ILE A 232 7.97 -25.83 13.37
CA ILE A 232 7.25 -27.11 13.43
C ILE A 232 8.04 -28.18 14.20
N LEU A 233 9.36 -28.23 14.01
CA LEU A 233 10.23 -29.17 14.72
C LEU A 233 10.32 -28.81 16.21
N ASP A 234 10.47 -27.53 16.53
CA ASP A 234 10.56 -27.05 17.90
C ASP A 234 9.26 -27.32 18.68
N ASP A 235 8.11 -27.10 18.04
CA ASP A 235 6.79 -27.42 18.61
C ASP A 235 6.64 -28.93 18.86
N LYS A 236 7.17 -29.77 17.97
CA LYS A 236 7.14 -31.23 18.11
C LYS A 236 7.96 -31.66 19.32
N ASP A 237 9.18 -31.16 19.45
CA ASP A 237 10.07 -31.46 20.57
C ASP A 237 9.45 -31.02 21.90
N LEU A 238 8.77 -29.88 21.92
CA LEU A 238 8.04 -29.40 23.09
C LEU A 238 6.87 -30.34 23.44
N ALA A 239 6.10 -30.77 22.45
CA ALA A 239 4.98 -31.69 22.64
C ALA A 239 5.44 -33.08 23.13
N ASP A 240 6.54 -33.61 22.59
CA ASP A 240 7.09 -34.91 22.99
C ASP A 240 7.66 -34.86 24.40
N LYS A 241 8.34 -33.76 24.79
CA LYS A 241 8.76 -33.54 26.19
C LYS A 241 7.57 -33.47 27.14
N ALA A 242 6.51 -32.74 26.79
CA ALA A 242 5.31 -32.66 27.62
C ALA A 242 4.63 -34.03 27.81
N LYS A 243 4.54 -34.85 26.76
CA LYS A 243 4.04 -36.24 26.85
C LYS A 243 4.92 -37.12 27.73
N ALA A 244 6.24 -37.02 27.59
CA ALA A 244 7.17 -37.77 28.42
C ALA A 244 7.04 -37.41 29.91
N GLU A 245 6.87 -36.13 30.23
CA GLU A 245 6.62 -35.66 31.60
C GLU A 245 5.27 -36.15 32.15
N GLU A 246 4.22 -36.17 31.33
CA GLU A 246 2.91 -36.69 31.74
C GLU A 246 2.93 -38.19 32.01
N GLU A 247 3.56 -38.97 31.12
CA GLU A 247 3.76 -40.41 31.29
C GLU A 247 4.64 -40.71 32.52
N LEU A 248 5.69 -39.91 32.77
CA LEU A 248 6.49 -40.02 33.99
C LEU A 248 5.65 -39.74 35.24
N LYS A 249 4.79 -38.70 35.23
CA LYS A 249 3.87 -38.41 36.34
C LYS A 249 2.90 -39.57 36.59
N LYS A 250 2.39 -40.21 35.53
CA LYS A 250 1.52 -41.38 35.64
C LYS A 250 2.25 -42.57 36.28
N ARG A 251 3.46 -42.88 35.80
CA ARG A 251 4.32 -43.94 36.36
C ARG A 251 4.68 -43.69 37.82
N ILE A 252 4.97 -42.45 38.19
CA ILE A 252 5.20 -42.05 39.59
C ILE A 252 3.97 -42.38 40.44
N LYS A 253 2.76 -41.99 40.01
CA LYS A 253 1.52 -42.30 40.74
C LYS A 253 1.29 -43.80 40.88
N GLU A 254 1.51 -44.58 39.82
CA GLU A 254 1.39 -46.03 39.85
C GLU A 254 2.39 -46.66 40.84
N MET A 255 3.67 -46.26 40.80
CA MET A 255 4.69 -46.76 41.73
C MET A 255 4.40 -46.35 43.18
N THR A 256 3.89 -45.13 43.40
CA THR A 256 3.49 -44.69 44.73
C THR A 256 2.38 -45.56 45.30
N ALA A 257 1.34 -45.85 44.52
CA ALA A 257 0.25 -46.72 44.96
C ALA A 257 0.75 -48.14 45.30
N ILE A 258 1.58 -48.74 44.44
CA ILE A 258 2.13 -50.09 44.70
C ILE A 258 3.02 -50.11 45.95
N ALA A 259 3.83 -49.07 46.17
CA ALA A 259 4.67 -48.96 47.36
C ALA A 259 3.82 -48.83 48.63
N GLU A 260 2.78 -47.98 48.61
CA GLU A 260 1.84 -47.79 49.72
C GLU A 260 1.08 -49.08 50.04
N ASP A 261 0.57 -49.80 49.03
CA ASP A 261 -0.11 -51.10 49.20
C ASP A 261 0.78 -52.17 49.86
N ASN A 262 2.11 -52.05 49.72
CA ASN A 262 3.09 -52.95 50.32
C ASN A 262 3.72 -52.38 51.62
N ASN A 263 3.21 -51.28 52.18
CA ASN A 263 3.74 -50.58 53.36
C ASN A 263 5.20 -50.14 53.22
N LEU A 264 5.63 -49.81 52.00
CA LEU A 264 6.98 -49.30 51.69
C LEU A 264 6.97 -47.78 51.58
N ALA A 265 8.11 -47.14 51.85
CA ALA A 265 8.27 -45.70 51.66
C ALA A 265 8.33 -45.36 50.15
N PRO A 266 7.34 -44.64 49.58
CA PRO A 266 7.26 -44.43 48.13
C PRO A 266 8.40 -43.62 47.53
N GLN A 267 8.99 -42.71 48.33
CA GLN A 267 9.97 -41.73 47.90
C GLN A 267 11.16 -42.35 47.17
N LYS A 268 11.67 -43.50 47.67
CA LYS A 268 12.79 -44.25 47.07
C LYS A 268 12.54 -44.59 45.59
N TYR A 269 11.36 -45.12 45.27
CA TYR A 269 11.01 -45.56 43.92
C TYR A 269 10.69 -44.38 43.00
N VAL A 270 10.11 -43.33 43.55
CA VAL A 270 9.84 -42.08 42.82
C VAL A 270 11.15 -41.41 42.39
N ASP A 271 12.15 -41.37 43.27
CA ASP A 271 13.44 -40.76 42.96
C ASP A 271 14.19 -41.59 41.91
N MET A 272 14.14 -42.93 41.97
CA MET A 272 14.68 -43.79 40.92
C MET A 272 14.07 -43.52 39.54
N LEU A 273 12.76 -43.28 39.46
CA LEU A 273 12.10 -42.91 38.19
C LEU A 273 12.53 -41.54 37.70
N LYS A 274 12.70 -40.55 38.58
CA LYS A 274 13.18 -39.20 38.23
C LYS A 274 14.64 -39.20 37.77
N GLU A 275 15.45 -40.12 38.30
CA GLU A 275 16.83 -40.38 37.85
C GLU A 275 16.90 -41.09 36.49
N GLY A 276 15.75 -41.44 35.89
CA GLY A 276 15.67 -42.08 34.59
C GLY A 276 15.90 -43.59 34.62
N LYS A 277 15.78 -44.25 35.78
CA LYS A 277 15.88 -45.71 35.83
C LYS A 277 14.72 -46.38 35.09
N PRO A 278 14.96 -47.51 34.39
CA PRO A 278 13.91 -48.23 33.69
C PRO A 278 12.79 -48.63 34.65
N VAL A 279 11.54 -48.44 34.23
CA VAL A 279 10.36 -48.76 35.06
C VAL A 279 10.39 -50.20 35.55
N LEU A 280 10.81 -51.13 34.69
CA LEU A 280 10.91 -52.55 35.03
C LEU A 280 11.91 -52.80 36.17
N ASP A 281 13.03 -52.07 36.18
CA ASP A 281 14.04 -52.18 37.24
C ASP A 281 13.49 -51.64 38.56
N VAL A 282 12.76 -50.52 38.52
CA VAL A 282 12.09 -49.95 39.70
C VAL A 282 11.06 -50.92 40.27
N ILE A 283 10.24 -51.55 39.42
CA ILE A 283 9.25 -52.57 39.82
C ILE A 283 9.93 -53.77 40.47
N ASN A 284 11.05 -54.25 39.90
CA ASN A 284 11.78 -55.40 40.44
C ASN A 284 12.35 -55.10 41.84
N VAL A 285 12.92 -53.91 42.04
CA VAL A 285 13.41 -53.47 43.36
C VAL A 285 12.26 -53.36 44.36
N LEU A 286 11.13 -52.78 43.96
CA LEU A 286 9.95 -52.68 44.82
C LEU A 286 9.45 -54.05 45.26
N HIS A 287 9.33 -55.01 44.34
CA HIS A 287 8.89 -56.37 44.68
C HIS A 287 9.86 -57.10 45.61
N ALA A 288 11.17 -56.91 45.43
CA ALA A 288 12.18 -57.46 46.34
C ALA A 288 12.04 -56.86 47.75
N ASP A 289 11.97 -55.53 47.85
CA ASP A 289 11.79 -54.82 49.12
C ASP A 289 10.46 -55.22 49.81
N ALA A 290 9.39 -55.42 49.05
CA ALA A 290 8.10 -55.90 49.56
C ALA A 290 8.19 -57.33 50.12
N ALA A 291 8.97 -58.20 49.46
CA ALA A 291 9.20 -59.56 49.94
C ALA A 291 10.00 -59.56 51.25
N GLU A 292 11.03 -58.72 51.35
CA GLU A 292 11.82 -58.53 52.58
C GLU A 292 10.95 -58.00 53.73
N MET A 293 10.10 -56.99 53.47
CA MET A 293 9.17 -56.45 54.47
C MET A 293 8.18 -57.50 54.99
N ARG A 294 7.62 -58.34 54.10
CA ARG A 294 6.73 -59.44 54.51
C ARG A 294 7.46 -60.48 55.37
N GLN A 295 8.72 -60.80 55.04
CA GLN A 295 9.53 -61.71 55.84
C GLN A 295 9.80 -61.12 57.24
N ALA A 296 10.20 -59.84 57.31
CA ALA A 296 10.43 -59.16 58.58
C ALA A 296 9.18 -59.06 59.46
N GLN A 297 8.00 -58.82 58.87
CA GLN A 297 6.72 -58.84 59.59
C GLN A 297 6.39 -60.23 60.13
N ALA A 298 6.54 -61.29 59.31
CA ALA A 298 6.30 -62.66 59.75
C ALA A 298 7.26 -63.09 60.88
N GLU A 299 8.52 -62.65 60.85
CA GLU A 299 9.47 -62.89 61.93
C GLU A 299 9.12 -62.12 63.21
N ALA A 300 8.67 -60.87 63.08
CA ALA A 300 8.21 -60.05 64.21
C ALA A 300 6.94 -60.63 64.87
N GLU A 301 5.98 -61.10 64.07
CA GLU A 301 4.78 -61.82 64.54
C GLU A 301 5.17 -63.12 65.27
N ARG A 302 6.11 -63.89 64.72
CA ARG A 302 6.62 -65.10 65.36
C ARG A 302 7.34 -64.81 66.68
N ASN A 303 8.10 -63.72 66.76
CA ASN A 303 8.79 -63.30 67.99
C ASN A 303 7.83 -62.73 69.06
N THR A 304 6.81 -61.96 68.67
CA THR A 304 5.76 -61.49 69.61
C THR A 304 4.90 -62.64 70.10
N GLN A 305 4.59 -63.62 69.25
CA GLN A 305 3.91 -64.85 69.65
C GLN A 305 4.77 -65.66 70.64
N ASN A 306 6.08 -65.76 70.41
CA ASN A 306 7.01 -66.38 71.37
C ASN A 306 7.13 -65.62 72.70
N GLN A 307 7.01 -64.29 72.73
CA GLN A 307 6.99 -63.51 73.97
C GLN A 307 5.65 -63.62 74.73
N SER A 308 4.53 -63.85 74.02
CA SER A 308 3.22 -64.10 74.67
C SER A 308 3.16 -65.44 75.42
N TYR A 309 4.02 -66.41 75.08
CA TYR A 309 4.17 -67.66 75.83
C TYR A 309 5.06 -67.53 77.08
N THR A 310 5.75 -66.41 77.28
CA THR A 310 6.65 -66.19 78.43
C THR A 310 6.05 -65.34 79.55
N GLN A 311 4.81 -64.86 79.42
CA GLN A 311 4.14 -64.01 80.42
C GLN A 311 3.07 -64.77 81.22
N ASN A 312 3.41 -65.96 81.74
CA ASN A 312 2.65 -66.65 82.79
C ASN A 312 3.63 -67.32 83.76
N GLN A 313 4.19 -66.57 84.72
CA GLN A 313 4.52 -66.97 86.10
C GLN A 313 5.11 -65.75 86.89
N PRO A 314 4.98 -65.72 88.23
CA PRO A 314 4.87 -64.48 89.02
C PRO A 314 6.18 -63.97 89.68
N GLU A 315 6.14 -62.66 90.00
CA GLU A 315 6.89 -61.81 90.93
C GLU A 315 8.16 -62.30 91.67
N PHE A 316 9.17 -61.42 91.74
CA PHE A 316 9.72 -60.90 93.00
C PHE A 316 10.58 -59.63 92.77
N GLU A 317 10.17 -58.50 93.36
CA GLU A 317 10.98 -57.28 93.63
C GLU A 317 11.84 -57.48 94.91
N PRO A 318 12.90 -56.67 95.23
CA PRO A 318 12.72 -55.33 95.83
C PRO A 318 13.80 -54.23 95.53
N GLU A 319 13.30 -52.98 95.57
CA GLU A 319 13.81 -51.74 96.22
C GLU A 319 15.28 -51.23 96.02
N THR A 320 15.59 -49.93 95.83
CA THR A 320 15.23 -48.74 96.66
C THR A 320 15.57 -47.40 95.94
N ILE A 321 14.64 -46.41 96.08
CA ILE A 321 14.78 -45.00 96.50
C ILE A 321 15.78 -44.03 95.81
N SER A 322 15.27 -42.95 95.17
CA SER A 322 15.23 -41.55 95.74
C SER A 322 15.33 -40.41 94.70
N GLU A 323 14.34 -39.51 94.78
CA GLU A 323 14.29 -38.04 94.49
C GLU A 323 15.37 -37.38 93.59
N GLY A 324 14.97 -36.77 92.47
CA GLY A 324 14.81 -35.30 92.34
C GLY A 324 16.09 -34.66 91.75
N ASN A 325 16.12 -33.66 90.86
CA ASN A 325 15.18 -32.61 90.50
C ASN A 325 15.80 -31.76 89.33
N TYR A 326 15.01 -30.90 88.69
CA TYR A 326 15.38 -29.72 87.84
C TYR A 326 15.59 -29.82 86.30
N THR A 327 14.51 -29.46 85.58
CA THR A 327 14.34 -28.47 84.48
C THR A 327 15.19 -27.17 84.63
N PRO A 328 15.22 -26.18 83.68
CA PRO A 328 14.50 -26.01 82.40
C PRO A 328 15.45 -25.47 81.27
N GLU A 329 15.11 -24.91 80.10
CA GLU A 329 14.04 -23.99 79.69
C GLU A 329 14.17 -23.73 78.17
N GLN A 330 13.01 -23.60 77.49
CA GLN A 330 12.60 -22.55 76.52
C GLN A 330 13.57 -22.04 75.43
N LYS A 331 13.15 -21.57 74.25
CA LYS A 331 11.92 -21.01 73.62
C LYS A 331 12.28 -20.95 72.11
N THR A 332 11.41 -20.86 71.12
CA THR A 332 10.25 -19.98 71.00
C THR A 332 9.36 -20.48 69.87
N SER A 333 8.06 -20.36 70.14
CA SER A 333 6.91 -20.63 69.30
C SER A 333 6.68 -19.57 68.22
N GLN A 334 5.69 -19.89 67.36
CA GLN A 334 4.69 -19.01 66.71
C GLN A 334 4.82 -18.86 65.19
N LYS A 335 3.74 -18.84 64.41
CA LYS A 335 2.33 -19.24 64.56
C LYS A 335 1.73 -19.21 63.14
N SER A 336 0.67 -19.99 62.95
CA SER A 336 -0.25 -20.08 61.81
C SER A 336 -0.64 -18.76 61.13
N GLU A 337 -1.02 -18.83 59.85
CA GLU A 337 -2.36 -18.47 59.39
C GLU A 337 -2.69 -19.02 57.99
N ASN A 338 -3.96 -19.39 57.80
CA ASN A 338 -4.58 -19.91 56.58
C ASN A 338 -5.02 -18.76 55.65
N MET A 339 -5.13 -19.03 54.33
CA MET A 339 -6.31 -18.83 53.46
C MET A 339 -5.95 -18.42 52.03
N ALA A 340 -6.61 -19.13 51.09
CA ALA A 340 -7.12 -18.75 49.76
C ALA A 340 -6.37 -17.69 48.90
N SER A 341 -6.10 -18.04 47.63
CA SER A 341 -5.89 -17.04 46.57
C SER A 341 -6.54 -17.49 45.26
N ASP A 342 -7.42 -16.62 44.77
CA ASP A 342 -7.93 -16.56 43.41
C ASP A 342 -6.78 -16.39 42.41
N ASP A 343 -6.90 -17.06 41.26
CA ASP A 343 -5.99 -16.90 40.11
C ASP A 343 -6.63 -15.93 39.10
N VAL A 344 -6.17 -14.68 39.11
CA VAL A 344 -6.44 -13.69 38.05
C VAL A 344 -5.12 -13.32 37.41
N ALA A 345 -5.00 -13.65 36.12
CA ALA A 345 -3.82 -13.42 35.28
C ALA A 345 -3.30 -11.96 35.38
N LYS A 346 -2.07 -11.80 35.87
CA LYS A 346 -1.35 -10.52 35.89
C LYS A 346 -0.75 -10.24 34.51
N LYS A 347 -1.12 -9.11 33.88
CA LYS A 347 -0.43 -8.55 32.71
C LYS A 347 0.72 -7.67 33.18
N HIS A 348 1.93 -7.91 32.68
CA HIS A 348 3.10 -7.06 32.93
C HIS A 348 3.26 -6.03 31.80
N GLY A 349 3.54 -4.77 32.14
CA GLY A 349 3.82 -3.71 31.17
C GLY A 349 4.79 -2.68 31.76
N TYR A 350 5.80 -2.29 30.99
CA TYR A 350 6.80 -1.28 31.36
C TYR A 350 6.38 0.10 30.84
N ARG A 351 6.44 1.14 31.69
CA ARG A 351 6.12 2.52 31.32
C ARG A 351 7.40 3.35 31.28
N TYR A 352 7.89 3.67 30.09
CA TYR A 352 8.97 4.64 29.90
C TYR A 352 8.36 6.03 29.74
N GLN A 353 8.71 6.96 30.63
CA GLN A 353 8.36 8.38 30.46
C GLN A 353 9.49 9.06 29.67
N ASN A 354 9.11 9.85 28.65
CA ASN A 354 9.98 10.76 27.89
C ASN A 354 11.01 10.09 26.94
N MET A 355 10.55 9.18 26.08
CA MET A 355 11.39 8.69 24.98
C MET A 355 11.22 9.60 23.75
N GLU A 356 12.26 10.38 23.41
CA GLU A 356 12.32 11.14 22.16
C GLU A 356 12.98 10.28 21.08
N ILE A 357 12.30 10.12 19.94
CA ILE A 357 12.82 9.37 18.79
C ILE A 357 13.11 10.39 17.70
N ILE A 358 14.39 10.56 17.39
CA ILE A 358 14.88 11.50 16.37
C ILE A 358 15.08 10.74 15.06
N PHE A 359 14.48 11.24 13.98
CA PHE A 359 14.59 10.65 12.64
C PHE A 359 15.55 11.46 11.76
N PRO A 360 16.36 10.80 10.90
CA PRO A 360 17.20 11.49 9.93
C PRO A 360 16.35 12.27 8.92
N GLU A 361 16.83 13.44 8.48
CA GLU A 361 16.09 14.36 7.61
C GLU A 361 15.78 13.74 6.23
N LYS A 362 16.69 12.90 5.74
CA LYS A 362 16.51 12.14 4.50
C LYS A 362 15.52 10.99 4.74
N ASN A 363 14.42 10.96 3.98
CA ASN A 363 13.37 9.95 4.03
C ASN A 363 12.51 9.93 5.32
N MET A 364 12.49 11.03 6.09
CA MET A 364 11.75 11.15 7.36
C MET A 364 10.30 10.65 7.28
N ARG A 365 9.55 10.98 6.22
CA ARG A 365 8.16 10.53 6.06
C ARG A 365 8.04 9.00 5.97
N GLN A 366 8.94 8.37 5.23
CA GLN A 366 8.92 6.93 4.97
C GLN A 366 9.34 6.15 6.23
N VAL A 367 10.36 6.63 6.94
CA VAL A 367 10.82 6.04 8.21
C VAL A 367 9.77 6.20 9.31
N LYS A 368 9.07 7.34 9.35
CA LYS A 368 7.96 7.58 10.30
C LYS A 368 6.77 6.65 10.04
N GLU A 369 6.43 6.41 8.78
CA GLU A 369 5.40 5.46 8.39
C GLU A 369 5.80 4.02 8.78
N GLN A 370 7.02 3.59 8.47
CA GLN A 370 7.53 2.28 8.85
C GLN A 370 7.52 2.08 10.37
N PHE A 371 7.97 3.07 11.14
CA PHE A 371 7.95 3.01 12.59
C PHE A 371 6.52 2.93 13.16
N LYS A 372 5.57 3.66 12.56
CA LYS A 372 4.16 3.59 12.93
C LYS A 372 3.58 2.19 12.70
N THR A 373 3.89 1.57 11.55
CA THR A 373 3.46 0.22 11.21
C THR A 373 4.04 -0.80 12.19
N ILE A 374 5.35 -0.75 12.45
CA ILE A 374 6.03 -1.65 13.39
C ILE A 374 5.48 -1.47 14.82
N SER A 375 5.20 -0.23 15.23
CA SER A 375 4.62 0.04 16.55
C SER A 375 3.22 -0.56 16.71
N GLN A 376 2.40 -0.52 15.65
CA GLN A 376 1.07 -1.13 15.66
C GLN A 376 1.13 -2.66 15.70
N GLU A 377 2.06 -3.25 14.96
CA GLU A 377 2.29 -4.70 14.91
C GLU A 377 2.79 -5.26 16.25
N LEU A 378 3.68 -4.53 16.92
CA LEU A 378 4.22 -4.90 18.24
C LEU A 378 3.31 -4.51 19.41
N GLY A 379 2.12 -3.94 19.15
CA GLY A 379 1.17 -3.52 20.19
C GLY A 379 1.63 -2.32 21.03
N ILE A 380 2.59 -1.54 20.53
CA ILE A 380 3.13 -0.34 21.17
C ILE A 380 2.15 0.83 20.96
N ILE A 381 1.48 1.26 22.02
CA ILE A 381 0.56 2.41 21.99
C ILE A 381 1.37 3.70 22.13
N VAL A 382 1.66 4.36 21.00
CA VAL A 382 2.28 5.69 20.98
C VAL A 382 1.20 6.75 21.26
N ARG A 383 1.13 7.24 22.50
CA ARG A 383 0.31 8.41 22.86
C ARG A 383 1.09 9.69 22.53
N VAL A 384 0.62 10.46 21.55
CA VAL A 384 1.09 11.82 21.33
C VAL A 384 0.55 12.68 22.48
N MET A 385 1.45 13.24 23.30
CA MET A 385 1.07 14.16 24.38
C MET A 385 0.56 15.48 23.76
N PRO A 386 -0.65 15.95 24.09
CA PRO A 386 -1.10 17.26 23.65
C PRO A 386 -0.45 18.33 24.53
N GLY A 387 0.45 19.12 23.94
CA GLY A 387 1.08 20.25 24.64
C GLY A 387 2.61 20.28 24.54
N ALA A 388 3.14 20.32 23.31
CA ALA A 388 4.46 20.85 23.05
C ALA A 388 4.47 21.34 21.59
N GLU A 389 4.26 22.64 21.41
CA GLU A 389 4.53 23.31 20.15
C GLU A 389 5.98 23.02 19.76
N SER A 390 6.18 22.21 18.72
CA SER A 390 7.50 21.88 18.22
C SER A 390 8.16 23.14 17.62
N LYS A 391 8.93 23.87 18.43
CA LYS A 391 10.01 24.70 17.92
C LYS A 391 11.13 23.75 17.51
N ALA A 392 11.16 23.37 16.24
CA ALA A 392 12.27 22.62 15.67
C ALA A 392 13.48 23.57 15.54
N GLU A 393 14.43 23.48 16.46
CA GLU A 393 15.75 24.07 16.33
C GLU A 393 16.67 23.04 15.67
N ARG A 394 17.25 23.39 14.51
CA ARG A 394 18.25 22.57 13.82
C ARG A 394 19.55 22.63 14.61
N VAL A 395 20.05 21.48 15.04
CA VAL A 395 21.42 21.33 15.54
C VAL A 395 22.19 20.52 14.50
N GLU A 396 23.13 21.18 13.82
CA GLU A 396 24.16 20.53 13.01
C GLU A 396 25.23 19.94 13.95
N MET A 397 25.66 18.70 13.71
CA MET A 397 26.82 18.11 14.37
C MET A 397 27.90 17.83 13.32
N GLU A 398 29.13 18.28 13.60
CA GLU A 398 30.36 18.00 12.83
C GLU A 398 30.73 16.51 12.82
#